data_AF-A0A397UF51-F1
#
_entry.id   AF-A0A397UF51-F1
#
_cell.length_a   1.000
_cell.length_b   1.000
_cell.length_c   1.000
_cell.angle_alpha   90.00
_cell.angle_beta   90.00
_cell.angle_gamma   90.00
#
_symmetry.space_group_name_H-M   'P 1'
#
loop_
_entity.id
_entity.type
_entity.pdbx_description
1 polymer ?
#
loop_
_entity_poly.entity_id
_entity_poly.type
_entity_poly.pdbx_seq_one_letter_code
_entity_poly.pdbx_strand_id
1 'polypeptide(L)'
;MEVPENYFKFEASIIKIQCAVEDQFEHKFAIFDRCILEAIVYTKIFCKELWKKLLTMKEVIRRLERYRQHNEYIFFLIEPHKECLENDGVRMLTTNIEELVTFSNTLKKLMDEFNIKYHLITDLDINQRYSKIMNAVLANN
;
A
#
# COMPACT_ATOMS: atom_id res chain seq x y z
N MET A 1 -25.03 5.73 6.79
CA MET A 1 -23.95 4.81 7.23
C MET A 1 -23.02 5.63 8.09
N GLU A 2 -23.13 5.49 9.41
CA GLU A 2 -22.15 6.08 10.34
C GLU A 2 -20.83 5.36 10.10
N VAL A 3 -19.80 6.13 9.73
CA VAL A 3 -18.44 5.60 9.69
C VAL A 3 -18.02 5.39 11.14
N PRO A 4 -17.71 4.16 11.58
CA PRO A 4 -17.39 3.94 12.98
C PRO A 4 -16.06 4.62 13.31
N GLU A 5 -16.01 5.45 14.35
CA GLU A 5 -14.73 5.94 14.92
C GLU A 5 -13.75 4.79 15.19
N ASN A 6 -14.27 3.60 15.45
CA ASN A 6 -13.50 2.37 15.65
C ASN A 6 -12.69 1.98 14.41
N TYR A 7 -13.21 2.23 13.19
CA TYR A 7 -12.47 1.96 11.96
C TYR A 7 -11.27 2.90 11.81
N PHE A 8 -11.47 4.20 12.03
CA PHE A 8 -10.36 5.16 12.02
C PHE A 8 -9.29 4.80 13.06
N LYS A 9 -9.69 4.44 14.29
CA LYS A 9 -8.77 4.01 15.35
C LYS A 9 -8.02 2.74 14.96
N PHE A 10 -8.69 1.80 14.31
CA PHE A 10 -8.08 0.58 13.79
C PHE A 10 -7.00 0.89 12.74
N GLU A 11 -7.31 1.69 11.71
CA GLU A 11 -6.34 2.07 10.68
C GLU A 11 -5.16 2.86 11.24
N ALA A 12 -5.42 3.77 12.19
CA ALA A 12 -4.35 4.48 12.91
C ALA A 12 -3.44 3.52 13.70
N SER A 13 -3.98 2.42 14.24
CA SER A 13 -3.19 1.39 14.93
C SER A 13 -2.32 0.58 13.96
N ILE A 14 -2.85 0.23 12.79
CA ILE A 14 -2.08 -0.42 11.71
C ILE A 14 -0.88 0.44 11.33
N ILE A 15 -1.10 1.75 11.11
CA ILE A 15 -0.03 2.69 10.76
C ILE A 15 1.09 2.67 11.80
N LYS A 16 0.75 2.69 13.09
CA LYS A 16 1.74 2.68 14.17
C LYS A 16 2.54 1.38 14.20
N ILE A 17 1.86 0.24 14.09
CA ILE A 17 2.48 -1.08 14.09
C ILE A 17 3.41 -1.22 12.88
N GLN A 18 2.93 -0.90 11.69
CA GLN A 18 3.72 -0.97 10.46
C GLN A 18 4.94 -0.05 10.52
N CYS A 19 4.78 1.19 11.01
CA CYS A 19 5.92 2.09 11.22
C CYS A 19 6.95 1.51 12.19
N ALA A 20 6.51 0.89 13.29
CA ALA A 20 7.41 0.30 14.27
C ALA A 20 8.16 -0.93 13.70
N VAL A 21 7.51 -1.71 12.84
CA VAL A 21 8.15 -2.83 12.13
C VAL A 21 9.21 -2.30 11.17
N GLU A 22 8.88 -1.34 10.30
CA GLU A 22 9.82 -0.81 9.32
C GLU A 22 11.05 -0.15 9.96
N ASP A 23 10.90 0.49 11.12
CA ASP A 23 12.02 1.10 11.85
C ASP A 23 13.06 0.07 12.34
N GLN A 24 12.71 -1.22 12.43
CA GLN A 24 13.64 -2.27 12.85
C GLN A 24 14.65 -2.69 11.75
N PHE A 25 14.48 -2.19 10.51
CA PHE A 25 15.23 -2.64 9.33
C PHE A 25 16.10 -1.56 8.68
N GLU A 26 16.45 -0.48 9.38
CA GLU A 26 17.14 0.71 8.83
C GLU A 26 18.45 0.43 8.06
N HIS A 27 19.07 -0.75 8.22
CA HIS A 27 20.29 -1.14 7.50
C HIS A 27 20.23 -2.56 6.93
N LYS A 28 19.03 -3.06 6.63
CA LYS A 28 18.83 -4.42 6.11
C LYS A 28 17.95 -4.38 4.88
N PHE A 29 18.28 -5.22 3.91
CA PHE A 29 17.36 -5.54 2.84
C PHE A 29 16.14 -6.25 3.44
N ALA A 30 14.96 -5.67 3.26
CA ALA A 30 13.70 -6.20 3.73
C ALA A 30 12.61 -6.02 2.66
N ILE A 31 11.69 -6.97 2.60
CA ILE A 31 10.51 -6.90 1.74
C ILE A 31 9.30 -6.82 2.66
N PHE A 32 8.50 -5.76 2.49
CA PHE A 32 7.28 -5.56 3.25
C PHE A 32 6.06 -5.91 2.38
N ASP A 33 5.28 -6.89 2.81
CA ASP A 33 3.97 -7.18 2.22
C ASP A 33 2.95 -6.21 2.79
N ARG A 34 2.88 -5.01 2.18
CA ARG A 34 2.09 -3.80 2.52
C ARG A 34 2.89 -2.69 3.20
N CYS A 35 2.36 -1.46 3.13
CA CYS A 35 2.88 -0.29 3.82
C CYS A 35 1.75 0.54 4.47
N ILE A 36 2.07 1.73 5.00
CA ILE A 36 1.07 2.56 5.66
C ILE A 36 0.07 3.23 4.71
N LEU A 37 0.35 3.26 3.40
CA LEU A 37 -0.47 3.95 2.41
C LEU A 37 -1.82 3.27 2.23
N GLU A 38 -1.88 1.94 2.35
CA GLU A 38 -3.10 1.15 2.26
C GLU A 38 -4.09 1.53 3.36
N ALA A 39 -3.62 1.71 4.59
CA ALA A 39 -4.45 2.17 5.71
C ALA A 39 -5.04 3.57 5.45
N ILE A 40 -4.24 4.46 4.83
CA ILE A 40 -4.71 5.79 4.42
C ILE A 40 -5.77 5.67 3.32
N VAL A 41 -5.57 4.81 2.32
CA VAL A 41 -6.52 4.56 1.23
C VAL A 41 -7.82 3.96 1.76
N TYR A 42 -7.75 2.95 2.62
CA TYR A 42 -8.93 2.36 3.26
C TYR A 42 -9.72 3.40 4.04
N THR A 43 -9.04 4.24 4.82
CA THR A 43 -9.69 5.34 5.54
C THR A 43 -10.28 6.37 4.57
N LYS A 44 -9.63 6.65 3.43
CA LYS A 44 -10.14 7.57 2.41
C LYS A 44 -11.42 7.03 1.74
N ILE A 45 -11.48 5.73 1.48
CA ILE A 45 -12.63 5.04 0.87
C ILE A 45 -13.79 4.94 1.86
N PHE A 46 -13.53 4.48 3.10
CA PHE A 46 -14.59 4.14 4.05
C PHE A 46 -14.93 5.26 5.04
N CYS A 47 -14.01 6.18 5.33
CA CYS A 47 -14.19 7.18 6.38
C CYS A 47 -14.34 8.63 5.88
N LYS A 48 -14.55 8.84 4.59
CA LYS A 48 -14.63 10.18 3.96
C LYS A 48 -13.49 11.05 4.48
N GLU A 49 -13.74 12.31 4.86
CA GLU A 49 -12.75 13.31 5.29
C GLU A 49 -11.86 12.94 6.49
N LEU A 50 -12.19 11.89 7.27
CA LEU A 50 -11.37 11.50 8.42
C LEU A 50 -9.95 11.06 8.04
N TRP A 51 -9.72 10.59 6.82
CA TRP A 51 -8.39 10.19 6.35
C TRP A 51 -7.34 11.31 6.47
N LYS A 52 -7.76 12.58 6.31
CA LYS A 52 -6.87 13.74 6.46
C LYS A 52 -6.30 13.85 7.88
N LYS A 53 -7.00 13.35 8.89
CA LYS A 53 -6.48 13.29 10.27
C LYS A 53 -5.30 12.33 10.38
N LEU A 54 -5.28 11.22 9.61
CA LEU A 54 -4.12 10.31 9.59
C LEU A 54 -2.87 11.03 9.07
N LEU A 55 -3.02 11.91 8.08
CA LEU A 55 -1.90 12.69 7.54
C LEU A 55 -1.25 13.64 8.57
N THR A 56 -1.93 13.93 9.69
CA THR A 56 -1.39 14.75 10.78
C THR A 56 -0.62 13.94 11.82
N MET A 57 -0.66 12.61 11.75
CA MET A 57 0.09 11.74 12.64
C MET A 57 1.59 11.87 12.37
N LYS A 58 2.39 12.01 13.44
CA LYS A 58 3.85 12.14 13.33
C LYS A 58 4.47 10.94 12.61
N GLU A 59 3.92 9.75 12.85
CA GLU A 59 4.31 8.50 12.22
C GLU A 59 4.14 8.57 10.70
N VAL A 60 2.99 9.08 10.23
CA VAL A 60 2.67 9.22 8.80
C VAL A 60 3.57 10.25 8.15
N ILE A 61 3.69 11.44 8.74
CA ILE A 61 4.54 12.52 8.19
C ILE A 61 5.97 12.02 8.01
N ARG A 62 6.56 11.45 9.06
CA ARG A 62 7.92 10.92 9.02
C ARG A 62 8.07 9.83 7.95
N ARG A 63 7.08 8.95 7.80
CA ARG A 63 7.15 7.84 6.86
C ARG A 63 7.00 8.30 5.40
N LEU A 64 6.11 9.25 5.13
CA LEU A 64 5.95 9.83 3.80
C LEU A 64 7.26 10.51 3.33
N GLU A 65 7.98 11.21 4.21
CA GLU A 65 9.28 11.76 3.85
C GLU A 65 10.30 10.67 3.50
N ARG A 66 10.33 9.56 4.23
CA ARG A 66 11.20 8.41 3.90
C ARG A 66 10.81 7.74 2.59
N TYR A 67 9.53 7.54 2.33
CA TYR A 67 9.07 6.91 1.08
C TYR A 67 9.39 7.74 -0.18
N ARG A 68 9.59 9.05 -0.03
CA ARG A 68 10.08 9.91 -1.13
C ARG A 68 11.58 9.72 -1.41
N GLN A 69 12.34 9.14 -0.49
CA GLN A 69 13.76 8.85 -0.70
C GLN A 69 13.91 7.61 -1.59
N HIS A 70 13.90 7.85 -2.91
CA HIS A 70 13.87 6.80 -3.95
C HIS A 70 15.08 5.85 -3.96
N ASN A 71 16.11 6.16 -3.19
CA ASN A 71 17.28 5.32 -2.98
C ASN A 71 17.13 4.34 -1.81
N GLU A 72 16.12 4.52 -0.94
CA GLU A 72 15.86 3.64 0.21
C GLU A 72 14.65 2.73 0.00
N TYR A 73 13.63 3.20 -0.72
CA TYR A 73 12.39 2.47 -0.91
C TYR A 73 12.07 2.24 -2.39
N ILE A 74 11.75 0.99 -2.71
CA ILE A 74 11.24 0.59 -4.03
C ILE A 74 9.83 0.05 -3.82
N PHE A 75 8.84 0.73 -4.41
CA PHE A 75 7.45 0.29 -4.35
C PHE A 75 7.07 -0.50 -5.60
N PHE A 76 6.36 -1.60 -5.40
CA PHE A 76 5.76 -2.38 -6.47
C PHE A 76 4.24 -2.41 -6.27
N LEU A 77 3.50 -1.88 -7.24
CA LEU A 77 2.05 -1.95 -7.26
C LEU A 77 1.60 -3.00 -8.25
N ILE A 78 0.95 -4.06 -7.75
CA ILE A 78 0.40 -5.12 -8.58
C ILE A 78 -1.05 -4.77 -8.89
N GLU A 79 -1.37 -4.60 -10.17
CA GLU A 79 -2.74 -4.33 -10.60
C GLU A 79 -3.65 -5.54 -10.32
N PRO A 80 -4.92 -5.31 -9.97
CA PRO A 80 -5.85 -6.40 -9.73
C PRO A 80 -6.23 -7.05 -11.07
N HIS A 81 -6.28 -8.37 -11.06
CA HIS A 81 -6.71 -9.19 -12.17
C HIS A 81 -7.97 -9.95 -11.79
N LYS A 82 -8.96 -9.99 -12.67
CA LYS A 82 -10.23 -10.68 -12.41
C LYS A 82 -10.01 -12.18 -12.21
N GLU A 83 -9.04 -12.73 -12.92
CA GLU A 83 -8.59 -14.11 -12.85
C GLU A 83 -8.04 -14.49 -11.46
N CYS A 84 -7.63 -13.50 -10.65
CA CYS A 84 -7.14 -13.73 -9.29
C CYS A 84 -8.25 -13.67 -8.21
N LEU A 85 -9.51 -13.42 -8.60
CA LEU A 85 -10.65 -13.30 -7.68
C LEU A 85 -11.44 -14.61 -7.50
N GLU A 86 -10.96 -15.71 -8.07
CA GLU A 86 -11.61 -17.00 -7.87
C GLU A 86 -11.63 -17.36 -6.39
N ASN A 87 -12.79 -17.84 -5.93
CA ASN A 87 -13.00 -18.21 -4.54
C ASN A 87 -12.15 -19.45 -4.23
N ASP A 88 -11.01 -19.25 -3.59
CA ASP A 88 -10.11 -20.31 -3.14
C ASP A 88 -10.52 -20.87 -1.77
N GLY A 89 -11.64 -20.42 -1.20
CA GLY A 89 -12.13 -20.83 0.12
C GLY A 89 -11.33 -20.27 1.29
N VAL A 90 -10.31 -19.45 1.04
CA VAL A 90 -9.39 -18.91 2.04
C VAL A 90 -9.49 -17.39 2.15
N ARG A 91 -9.62 -16.67 1.03
CA ARG A 91 -9.66 -15.21 1.03
C ARG A 91 -11.08 -14.69 1.26
N MET A 92 -11.26 -13.88 2.31
CA MET A 92 -12.49 -13.08 2.53
C MET A 92 -12.62 -11.86 1.58
N LEU A 93 -11.73 -11.74 0.59
CA LEU A 93 -11.67 -10.57 -0.27
C LEU A 93 -12.91 -10.47 -1.16
N THR A 94 -13.36 -9.24 -1.34
CA THR A 94 -14.45 -8.87 -2.24
C THR A 94 -14.31 -9.60 -3.58
N THR A 95 -15.39 -10.25 -4.02
CA THR A 95 -15.48 -10.82 -5.37
C THR A 95 -15.63 -9.72 -6.43
N ASN A 96 -15.65 -8.45 -6.02
CA ASN A 96 -15.88 -7.32 -6.88
C ASN A 96 -14.55 -6.71 -7.38
N ILE A 97 -14.20 -7.00 -8.63
CA ILE A 97 -13.03 -6.42 -9.29
C ILE A 97 -13.07 -4.89 -9.33
N GLU A 98 -14.26 -4.27 -9.41
CA GLU A 98 -14.40 -2.82 -9.49
C GLU A 98 -13.96 -2.13 -8.19
N GLU A 99 -14.20 -2.77 -7.04
CA GLU A 99 -13.72 -2.28 -5.75
C GLU A 99 -12.20 -2.33 -5.66
N LEU A 100 -11.58 -3.41 -6.16
CA LEU A 100 -10.13 -3.54 -6.21
C LEU A 100 -9.49 -2.53 -7.17
N VAL A 101 -10.11 -2.31 -8.34
CA VAL A 101 -9.68 -1.28 -9.29
C VAL A 101 -9.81 0.11 -8.67
N THR A 102 -10.89 0.37 -7.93
CA THR A 102 -11.07 1.64 -7.21
C THR A 102 -10.00 1.84 -6.14
N PHE A 103 -9.67 0.79 -5.38
CA PHE A 103 -8.60 0.81 -4.40
C PHE A 103 -7.24 1.09 -5.06
N SER A 104 -6.87 0.32 -6.10
CA SER A 104 -5.63 0.48 -6.87
C SER A 104 -5.49 1.91 -7.41
N ASN A 105 -6.54 2.44 -8.03
CA ASN A 105 -6.54 3.81 -8.57
C ASN A 105 -6.43 4.87 -7.47
N THR A 106 -7.03 4.64 -6.30
CA THR A 106 -6.92 5.57 -5.16
C THR A 106 -5.52 5.56 -4.56
N LEU A 107 -4.89 4.38 -4.48
CA LEU A 107 -3.51 4.23 -4.01
C LEU A 107 -2.52 4.91 -4.95
N LYS A 108 -2.63 4.68 -6.27
CA LYS A 108 -1.78 5.36 -7.28
C LYS A 108 -1.88 6.89 -7.16
N LYS A 109 -3.10 7.42 -7.10
CA LYS A 109 -3.33 8.87 -6.91
C LYS A 109 -2.69 9.39 -5.62
N LEU A 110 -2.77 8.64 -4.53
CA LEU A 110 -2.16 9.02 -3.25
C LEU A 110 -0.62 9.04 -3.35
N MET A 111 -0.04 8.05 -4.02
CA MET A 111 1.40 7.99 -4.25
C MET A 111 1.87 9.14 -5.14
N ASP A 112 1.14 9.43 -6.22
CA ASP A 112 1.41 10.57 -7.09
C ASP A 112 1.30 11.91 -6.32
N GLU A 113 0.25 12.09 -5.49
CA GLU A 113 0.03 13.27 -4.65
C GLU A 113 1.20 13.53 -3.70
N PHE A 114 1.83 12.47 -3.18
CA PHE A 114 2.97 12.58 -2.27
C PHE A 114 4.33 12.40 -2.95
N ASN A 115 4.40 12.38 -4.28
CA ASN A 115 5.63 12.17 -5.07
C ASN A 115 6.37 10.87 -4.69
N ILE A 116 5.64 9.80 -4.39
CA ILE A 116 6.20 8.48 -4.10
C ILE A 116 6.27 7.71 -5.42
N LYS A 117 7.48 7.34 -5.85
CA LYS A 117 7.68 6.54 -7.06
C LYS A 117 7.33 5.08 -6.82
N TYR A 118 6.76 4.44 -7.83
CA TYR A 118 6.44 3.02 -7.83
C TYR A 118 6.62 2.40 -9.21
N HIS A 119 6.86 1.10 -9.21
CA HIS A 119 6.81 0.24 -10.38
C HIS A 119 5.43 -0.38 -10.48
N LEU A 120 4.74 -0.15 -11.59
CA LEU A 120 3.47 -0.80 -11.87
C LEU A 120 3.70 -2.18 -12.48
N ILE A 121 3.05 -3.20 -11.93
CA ILE A 121 3.10 -4.59 -12.35
C ILE A 121 1.71 -4.99 -12.84
N THR A 122 1.57 -5.18 -14.15
CA THR A 122 0.28 -5.44 -14.82
C THR A 122 0.17 -6.86 -15.38
N ASP A 123 1.18 -7.69 -15.18
CA ASP A 123 1.23 -9.03 -15.75
C ASP A 123 0.41 -9.99 -14.90
N LEU A 124 -0.31 -10.93 -15.52
CA LEU A 124 -1.02 -11.97 -14.79
C LEU A 124 -0.06 -13.08 -14.30
N ASP A 125 0.93 -13.42 -15.12
CA ASP A 125 1.85 -14.53 -14.87
C ASP A 125 2.85 -14.21 -13.74
N ILE A 126 2.92 -15.12 -12.76
CA ILE A 126 3.76 -14.94 -11.57
C ILE A 126 5.26 -14.88 -11.89
N ASN A 127 5.72 -15.62 -12.89
CA ASN A 127 7.13 -15.64 -13.26
C ASN A 127 7.52 -14.32 -13.93
N GLN A 128 6.65 -13.77 -14.78
CA GLN A 128 6.85 -12.45 -15.37
C GLN A 128 6.88 -11.34 -14.31
N ARG A 129 5.96 -11.38 -13.32
CA ARG A 129 5.98 -10.45 -12.18
C ARG A 129 7.29 -10.54 -11.43
N TYR A 130 7.72 -11.76 -11.09
CA TYR A 130 8.97 -12.02 -10.40
C TYR A 130 10.17 -11.46 -11.16
N SER A 131 10.28 -11.75 -12.47
CA SER A 131 11.37 -11.22 -13.29
C SER A 131 11.40 -9.69 -13.32
N LYS A 132 10.24 -9.01 -13.43
CA LYS A 132 10.19 -7.54 -13.39
C LYS A 132 10.63 -6.98 -12.04
N ILE A 133 10.16 -7.56 -10.94
CA ILE A 133 10.55 -7.15 -9.58
C ILE A 133 12.05 -7.34 -9.39
N MET A 134 12.59 -8.52 -9.73
CA MET A 134 14.02 -8.80 -9.56
C MET A 134 14.89 -7.90 -10.41
N ASN A 135 14.52 -7.63 -11.66
CA ASN A 135 15.26 -6.71 -12.52
C ASN A 135 15.29 -5.29 -11.93
N ALA A 136 14.17 -4.81 -11.37
CA ALA A 136 14.11 -3.51 -10.72
C ALA A 136 14.95 -3.47 -9.42
N VAL A 137 14.93 -4.53 -8.61
CA VAL A 137 15.75 -4.63 -7.41
C VAL A 137 17.24 -4.63 -7.77
N LEU A 138 17.65 -5.40 -8.80
CA LEU A 138 19.04 -5.46 -9.24
C LEU A 138 19.53 -4.16 -9.89
N ALA A 139 18.65 -3.39 -10.54
CA ALA A 139 19.02 -2.10 -11.14
C ALA A 139 19.21 -0.97 -10.09
N ASN A 140 18.74 -1.17 -8.86
CA ASN A 140 18.84 -0.22 -7.76
C ASN A 140 19.87 -0.61 -6.68
N ASN A 141 20.56 -1.75 -6.84
CA ASN A 141 21.71 -2.17 -6.03
C ASN A 141 23.01 -2.01 -6.82
#